data_AF-A0A7S1QZ97-F1
#
_entry.id   AF-A0A7S1QZ97-F1
#
_cell.length_a   1.000
_cell.length_b   1.000
_cell.length_c   1.000
_cell.angle_alpha   90.00
_cell.angle_beta   90.00
_cell.angle_gamma   90.00
#
_symmetry.space_group_name_H-M   'P 1'
#
loop_
_entity.id
_entity.type
_entity.pdbx_description
1 polymer ?
#
loop_
_entity_poly.entity_id
_entity_poly.type
_entity_poly.pdbx_seq_one_letter_code
_entity_poly.pdbx_strand_id
1 'polypeptide(L)'
;GALERRDSGGQGQGEAREAAVAALGRLCRLRAEQIAGLEGHLRRFLESLPLAEDPDQAGGAHELLLEFVEDGHPFFRQHAAAVCRVLLEVYNRETSSERVNAGIRHVFLQVGKAQLEGMQPPLTQKQRKRLEKILRDAR
;
A
#
# COMPACT_ATOMS: atom_id res chain seq x y z
N GLY A 1 18.28 0.19 42.44
CA GLY A 1 17.98 0.90 41.19
C GLY A 1 18.10 -0.08 40.05
N ALA A 2 16.97 -0.62 39.60
CA ALA A 2 16.92 -1.49 38.42
C ALA A 2 16.61 -0.59 37.22
N LEU A 3 17.60 -0.35 36.37
CA LEU A 3 17.38 0.29 35.07
C LEU A 3 16.73 -0.74 34.15
N GLU A 4 15.46 -0.49 33.84
CA GLU A 4 14.73 -1.17 32.80
C GLU A 4 15.36 -0.86 31.43
N ARG A 5 16.19 -1.77 30.93
CA ARG A 5 16.51 -1.84 29.51
C ARG A 5 15.36 -2.57 28.81
N ARG A 6 14.34 -1.83 28.36
CA ARG A 6 13.28 -2.38 27.52
C ARG A 6 13.64 -2.20 26.04
N ASP A 7 13.81 -3.34 25.37
CA ASP A 7 13.59 -3.64 23.94
C ASP A 7 13.60 -2.50 22.90
N SER A 8 14.74 -1.83 22.72
CA SER A 8 14.93 -0.86 21.61
C SER A 8 15.30 -1.53 20.26
N GLY A 9 15.58 -2.83 20.25
CA GLY A 9 16.11 -3.52 19.06
C GLY A 9 15.07 -3.90 18.01
N GLY A 10 13.83 -4.16 18.41
CA GLY A 10 12.76 -4.61 17.51
C GLY A 10 12.09 -3.47 16.72
N GLN A 11 11.78 -2.36 17.40
CA GLN A 11 11.10 -1.21 16.76
C GLN A 11 11.98 -0.53 15.71
N GLY A 12 13.27 -0.28 16.03
CA GLY A 12 14.17 0.38 15.09
C GLY A 12 14.45 -0.43 13.81
N GLN A 13 14.36 -1.77 13.86
CA GLN A 13 14.53 -2.61 12.68
C GLN A 13 13.31 -2.56 11.75
N GLY A 14 12.10 -2.47 12.31
CA GLY A 14 10.85 -2.28 11.55
C GLY A 14 10.86 -0.95 10.80
N GLU A 15 11.05 0.15 11.53
CA GLU A 15 11.10 1.51 10.98
C GLU A 15 12.16 1.64 9.86
N ALA A 16 13.38 1.13 10.09
CA ALA A 16 14.44 1.18 9.09
C ALA A 16 14.07 0.41 7.81
N ARG A 17 13.39 -0.73 7.94
CA ARG A 17 12.89 -1.50 6.80
C ARG A 17 11.82 -0.72 6.04
N GLU A 18 10.88 -0.10 6.74
CA GLU A 18 9.81 0.70 6.12
C GLU A 18 10.37 1.91 5.37
N ALA A 19 11.33 2.62 5.97
CA ALA A 19 12.06 3.70 5.31
C ALA A 19 12.77 3.23 4.03
N ALA A 20 13.39 2.04 4.05
CA ALA A 20 14.02 1.46 2.87
C ALA A 20 13.00 1.10 1.78
N VAL A 21 11.83 0.57 2.14
CA VAL A 21 10.74 0.27 1.19
C VAL A 21 10.18 1.55 0.57
N ALA A 22 9.92 2.57 1.38
CA ALA A 22 9.43 3.86 0.92
C ALA A 22 10.45 4.54 -0.02
N ALA A 23 11.74 4.49 0.33
CA ALA A 23 12.82 4.98 -0.52
C ALA A 23 12.93 4.21 -1.84
N LEU A 24 12.77 2.88 -1.83
CA LEU A 24 12.76 2.05 -3.03
C LEU A 24 11.65 2.48 -3.99
N GLY A 25 10.42 2.67 -3.49
CA GLY A 25 9.31 3.16 -4.30
C GLY A 25 9.63 4.52 -4.94
N ARG A 26 10.13 5.47 -4.15
CA ARG A 26 10.51 6.81 -4.64
C ARG A 26 11.61 6.74 -5.72
N LEU A 27 12.62 5.90 -5.53
CA LEU A 27 13.66 5.68 -6.53
C LEU A 27 13.08 5.10 -7.83
N CYS A 28 12.18 4.12 -7.74
CA CYS A 28 11.52 3.55 -8.90
C CYS A 28 10.72 4.60 -9.69
N ARG A 29 10.07 5.55 -9.00
CA ARG A 29 9.34 6.66 -9.65
C ARG A 29 10.27 7.68 -10.30
N LEU A 30 11.29 8.15 -9.57
CA LEU A 30 12.14 9.27 -10.00
C LEU A 30 13.23 8.87 -11.00
N ARG A 31 13.66 7.61 -10.99
CA ARG A 31 14.81 7.10 -11.75
C ARG A 31 14.47 5.84 -12.55
N ALA A 32 13.20 5.67 -12.95
CA ALA A 32 12.71 4.51 -13.68
C ALA A 32 13.62 4.09 -14.86
N GLU A 33 14.04 5.07 -15.68
CA GLU A 33 14.89 4.85 -16.85
C GLU A 33 16.33 4.42 -16.53
N GLN A 34 16.78 4.62 -15.29
CA GLN A 34 18.15 4.34 -14.86
C GLN A 34 18.27 3.06 -14.02
N ILE A 35 17.14 2.40 -13.73
CA ILE A 35 17.09 1.21 -12.89
C ILE A 35 16.95 -0.02 -13.80
N ALA A 36 18.04 -0.78 -13.93
CA ALA A 36 17.99 -2.09 -14.54
C ALA A 36 17.06 -3.02 -13.73
N GLY A 37 16.16 -3.73 -14.40
CA GLY A 37 15.23 -4.65 -13.73
C GLY A 37 14.16 -3.96 -12.87
N LEU A 38 13.73 -2.75 -13.26
CA LEU A 38 12.72 -1.93 -12.56
C LEU A 38 11.50 -2.74 -12.05
N GLU A 39 10.93 -3.63 -12.86
CA GLU A 39 9.77 -4.43 -12.45
C GLU A 39 10.04 -5.32 -11.23
N GLY A 40 11.25 -5.85 -11.09
CA GLY A 40 11.64 -6.62 -9.91
C GLY A 40 11.66 -5.78 -8.65
N HIS A 41 12.06 -4.51 -8.76
CA HIS A 41 12.03 -3.55 -7.66
C HIS A 41 10.62 -3.09 -7.32
N LEU A 42 9.80 -2.80 -8.33
CA LEU A 42 8.38 -2.46 -8.14
C LEU A 42 7.61 -3.62 -7.50
N ARG A 43 7.92 -4.87 -7.86
CA ARG A 43 7.37 -6.06 -7.23
C ARG A 43 7.72 -6.13 -5.74
N ARG A 44 9.00 -5.98 -5.40
CA ARG A 44 9.45 -5.96 -4.00
C ARG A 44 8.81 -4.82 -3.20
N PHE A 45 8.66 -3.65 -3.82
CA PHE A 45 7.93 -2.54 -3.22
C PHE A 45 6.49 -2.94 -2.92
N LEU A 46 5.73 -3.43 -3.91
CA LEU A 46 4.33 -3.83 -3.74
C LEU A 46 4.15 -4.95 -2.70
N GLU A 47 5.01 -5.97 -2.74
CA GLU A 47 4.98 -7.11 -1.79
C GLU A 47 5.34 -6.71 -0.35
N SER A 48 6.00 -5.56 -0.17
CA SER A 48 6.35 -5.04 1.15
C SER A 48 5.26 -4.14 1.75
N LEU A 49 4.19 -3.85 1.00
CA LEU A 49 3.06 -3.06 1.47
C LEU A 49 1.95 -3.97 2.06
N PRO A 50 1.13 -3.46 3.00
CA PRO A 50 1.18 -2.12 3.57
C PRO A 50 2.26 -1.98 4.66
N LEU A 51 2.87 -0.80 4.70
CA LEU A 51 3.66 -0.33 5.84
C LEU A 51 2.74 0.08 7.01
N ALA A 52 3.21 -0.14 8.24
CA ALA A 52 2.45 0.07 9.48
C ALA A 52 3.29 0.49 10.70
N GLU A 53 4.61 0.29 10.69
CA GLU A 53 5.48 0.54 11.85
C GLU A 53 5.88 2.02 11.98
N ASP A 54 6.16 2.69 10.86
CA ASP A 54 6.51 4.10 10.78
C ASP A 54 5.40 4.87 10.01
N PRO A 55 4.53 5.62 10.70
CA PRO A 55 3.44 6.36 10.07
C PRO A 55 3.88 7.34 8.98
N ASP A 56 5.04 7.96 9.13
CA ASP A 56 5.56 8.94 8.17
C ASP A 56 5.98 8.25 6.87
N GLN A 57 6.66 7.09 6.98
CA GLN A 57 7.03 6.30 5.80
C GLN A 57 5.82 5.60 5.18
N ALA A 58 4.91 5.11 6.02
CA ALA A 58 3.73 4.37 5.57
C ALA A 58 2.79 5.25 4.75
N GLY A 59 2.42 6.42 5.27
CA GLY A 59 1.54 7.35 4.56
C GLY A 59 2.09 7.74 3.19
N GLY A 60 3.37 8.12 3.14
CA GLY A 60 4.02 8.47 1.87
C GLY A 60 4.14 7.31 0.89
N ALA A 61 4.37 6.07 1.37
CA ALA A 61 4.43 4.90 0.51
C ALA A 61 3.05 4.49 -0.05
N HIS A 62 1.99 4.62 0.75
CA HIS A 62 0.62 4.32 0.29
C HIS A 62 0.11 5.37 -0.70
N GLU A 63 0.44 6.65 -0.47
CA GLU A 63 0.17 7.72 -1.43
C GLU A 63 0.90 7.48 -2.74
N LEU A 64 2.19 7.14 -2.68
CA LEU A 64 2.98 6.80 -3.86
C LEU A 64 2.39 5.62 -4.65
N LEU A 65 1.85 4.60 -3.98
CA LEU A 65 1.14 3.50 -4.64
C LEU A 65 -0.11 4.01 -5.39
N LEU A 66 -0.88 4.91 -4.80
CA LEU A 66 -2.03 5.52 -5.48
C LEU A 66 -1.60 6.31 -6.70
N GLU A 67 -0.54 7.12 -6.60
CA GLU A 67 -0.01 7.87 -7.75
C GLU A 67 0.35 6.94 -8.90
N PHE A 68 1.02 5.80 -8.64
CA PHE A 68 1.31 4.82 -9.68
C PHE A 68 0.05 4.24 -10.34
N VAL A 69 -1.02 4.05 -9.57
CA VAL A 69 -2.30 3.52 -10.07
C VAL A 69 -3.03 4.56 -10.91
N GLU A 70 -3.08 5.81 -10.43
CA GLU A 70 -3.70 6.95 -11.10
C GLU A 70 -2.98 7.30 -12.41
N ASP A 71 -1.64 7.28 -12.40
CA ASP A 71 -0.79 7.42 -13.58
C ASP A 71 -0.94 6.24 -14.56
N GLY A 72 -1.60 5.15 -14.14
CA GLY A 72 -1.85 4.00 -14.98
C GLY A 72 -0.61 3.19 -15.29
N HIS A 73 0.36 3.16 -14.37
CA HIS A 73 1.63 2.51 -14.57
C HIS A 73 1.44 1.01 -14.93
N PRO A 74 2.04 0.51 -16.04
CA PRO A 74 1.75 -0.82 -16.59
C PRO A 74 1.89 -1.97 -15.58
N PHE A 75 2.97 -1.95 -14.78
CA PHE A 75 3.22 -2.94 -13.73
C PHE A 75 2.05 -3.03 -12.73
N PHE A 76 1.58 -1.91 -12.20
CA PHE A 76 0.53 -1.90 -11.18
C PHE A 76 -0.84 -2.24 -11.77
N ARG A 77 -1.08 -1.93 -13.05
CA ARG A 77 -2.26 -2.42 -13.78
C ARG A 77 -2.25 -3.94 -13.93
N GLN A 78 -1.12 -4.54 -14.30
CA GLN A 78 -0.98 -5.99 -14.39
C GLN A 78 -1.14 -6.69 -13.02
N HIS A 79 -0.74 -6.00 -11.95
CA HIS A 79 -0.84 -6.49 -10.57
C HIS A 79 -2.02 -5.88 -9.78
N ALA A 80 -3.09 -5.46 -10.47
CA ALA A 80 -4.22 -4.74 -9.87
C ALA A 80 -4.85 -5.46 -8.67
N ALA A 81 -4.95 -6.79 -8.70
CA ALA A 81 -5.52 -7.54 -7.58
C ALA A 81 -4.68 -7.42 -6.29
N ALA A 82 -3.34 -7.42 -6.41
CA ALA A 82 -2.44 -7.23 -5.28
C ALA A 82 -2.51 -5.78 -4.76
N VAL A 83 -2.56 -4.81 -5.67
CA VAL A 83 -2.78 -3.39 -5.35
C VAL A 83 -4.08 -3.20 -4.56
N CYS A 84 -5.20 -3.71 -5.06
CA CYS A 84 -6.49 -3.60 -4.37
C CYS A 84 -6.44 -4.23 -2.97
N ARG A 85 -5.71 -5.33 -2.78
CA ARG A 85 -5.53 -5.93 -1.44
C ARG A 85 -4.78 -5.01 -0.48
N VAL A 86 -3.69 -4.39 -0.95
CA VAL A 86 -2.93 -3.42 -0.15
C VAL A 86 -3.83 -2.25 0.23
N LEU A 87 -4.48 -1.62 -0.75
CA LEU A 87 -5.36 -0.47 -0.54
C LEU A 87 -6.53 -0.81 0.41
N LEU A 88 -7.06 -2.03 0.33
CA LEU A 88 -8.07 -2.50 1.27
C LEU A 88 -7.52 -2.62 2.69
N GLU A 89 -6.26 -3.02 2.89
CA GLU A 89 -5.69 -3.05 4.24
C GLU A 89 -5.35 -1.67 4.81
N VAL A 90 -5.04 -0.71 3.94
CA VAL A 90 -4.71 0.70 4.25
C VAL A 90 -5.94 1.53 4.59
N TYR A 91 -7.09 1.27 3.98
CA TYR A 91 -8.28 2.12 4.15
C TYR A 91 -8.68 2.33 5.61
N ASN A 92 -8.81 3.60 6.03
CA ASN A 92 -9.14 4.03 7.39
C ASN A 92 -8.19 3.46 8.46
N ARG A 93 -6.90 3.34 8.15
CA ARG A 93 -5.84 3.08 9.13
C ARG A 93 -5.22 4.38 9.62
N GLU A 94 -4.53 4.31 10.75
CA GLU A 94 -3.78 5.44 11.31
C GLU A 94 -2.72 5.97 10.34
N THR A 95 -2.16 5.08 9.51
CA THR A 95 -1.19 5.42 8.46
C THR A 95 -1.83 5.94 7.17
N SER A 96 -3.16 6.07 7.10
CA SER A 96 -3.87 6.60 5.92
C SER A 96 -4.33 8.03 6.15
N SER A 97 -3.93 8.95 5.26
CA SER A 97 -4.47 10.31 5.23
C SER A 97 -5.85 10.35 4.56
N GLU A 98 -6.61 11.43 4.73
CA GLU A 98 -7.88 11.59 4.03
C GLU A 98 -7.71 11.58 2.50
N ARG A 99 -6.60 12.14 2.00
CA ARG A 99 -6.24 12.08 0.58
C ARG A 99 -6.06 10.64 0.11
N VAL A 100 -5.34 9.82 0.88
CA VAL A 100 -5.18 8.39 0.58
C VAL A 100 -6.52 7.67 0.62
N ASN A 101 -7.35 7.92 1.64
CA ASN A 101 -8.68 7.30 1.73
C ASN A 101 -9.61 7.71 0.57
N ALA A 102 -9.56 8.96 0.12
CA ALA A 102 -10.28 9.43 -1.06
C ALA A 102 -9.81 8.74 -2.35
N GLY A 103 -8.49 8.63 -2.54
CA GLY A 103 -7.91 7.90 -3.68
C GLY A 103 -8.31 6.42 -3.69
N ILE A 104 -8.29 5.75 -2.53
CA ILE A 104 -8.76 4.36 -2.39
C ILE A 104 -10.23 4.24 -2.81
N ARG A 105 -11.11 5.12 -2.33
CA ARG A 105 -12.52 5.13 -2.72
C ARG A 105 -12.66 5.29 -4.24
N HIS A 106 -11.92 6.21 -4.84
CA HIS A 106 -11.93 6.43 -6.29
C HIS A 106 -11.50 5.18 -7.08
N VAL A 107 -10.35 4.58 -6.72
CA VAL A 107 -9.84 3.36 -7.35
C VAL A 107 -10.87 2.23 -7.27
N PHE A 108 -11.50 2.03 -6.12
CA PHE A 108 -12.47 0.95 -5.92
C PHE A 108 -13.76 1.15 -6.71
N LEU A 109 -14.21 2.40 -6.89
CA LEU A 109 -15.31 2.71 -7.79
C LEU A 109 -14.96 2.40 -9.26
N GLN A 110 -13.74 2.74 -9.69
CA GLN A 110 -13.29 2.50 -11.06
C GLN A 110 -13.14 1.01 -11.40
N VAL A 111 -12.57 0.22 -10.48
CA VAL A 111 -12.44 -1.24 -10.68
C VAL A 111 -13.82 -1.91 -10.66
N GLY A 112 -14.73 -1.42 -9.81
CA GLY A 112 -16.08 -1.95 -9.71
C GLY A 112 -16.19 -3.23 -8.89
N LYS A 113 -17.35 -3.40 -8.25
CA LYS A 113 -17.59 -4.48 -7.28
C LYS A 113 -17.40 -5.89 -7.86
N ALA A 114 -17.89 -6.14 -9.08
CA ALA A 114 -17.84 -7.47 -9.69
C ALA A 114 -16.40 -7.95 -9.91
N GLN A 115 -15.51 -7.07 -10.37
CA GLN A 115 -14.10 -7.40 -10.57
C GLN A 115 -13.38 -7.62 -9.23
N LEU A 116 -13.71 -6.82 -8.21
CA LEU A 116 -13.15 -6.98 -6.86
C LEU A 116 -13.59 -8.29 -6.19
N GLU A 117 -14.83 -8.72 -6.40
CA GLU A 117 -15.34 -10.00 -5.89
C GLU A 117 -14.78 -11.21 -6.65
N GLY A 118 -14.40 -11.03 -7.92
CA GLY A 118 -13.77 -12.05 -8.77
C GLY A 118 -12.26 -12.22 -8.59
N MET A 119 -11.61 -11.44 -7.73
CA MET A 119 -10.16 -11.53 -7.51
C MET A 119 -9.73 -12.91 -7.00
N GLN A 120 -8.52 -13.32 -7.38
CA GLN A 120 -7.87 -14.53 -6.87
C GLN A 120 -6.61 -14.18 -6.04
N PRO A 121 -6.41 -14.81 -4.86
CA PRO A 121 -7.37 -15.70 -4.19
C PRO A 121 -8.66 -14.94 -3.81
N PRO A 122 -9.74 -15.60 -3.36
CA PRO A 122 -10.94 -14.90 -2.93
C PRO A 122 -10.67 -13.97 -1.74
N LEU A 123 -11.45 -12.89 -1.61
CA LEU A 123 -11.39 -12.02 -0.44
C LEU A 123 -11.89 -12.75 0.81
N THR A 124 -11.17 -12.60 1.93
CA THR A 124 -11.62 -13.09 3.23
C THR A 124 -12.88 -12.35 3.70
N GLN A 125 -13.63 -12.89 4.67
CA GLN A 125 -14.83 -12.23 5.18
C GLN A 125 -14.54 -10.83 5.75
N LYS A 126 -13.40 -10.67 6.43
CA LYS A 126 -12.93 -9.37 6.92
C LYS A 126 -12.71 -8.39 5.77
N GLN A 127 -12.08 -8.86 4.69
CA GLN A 127 -11.80 -8.03 3.54
C GLN A 127 -13.08 -7.64 2.79
N ARG A 128 -14.03 -8.57 2.61
CA ARG A 128 -15.34 -8.28 2.01
C ARG A 128 -16.11 -7.21 2.78
N LYS A 129 -16.16 -7.29 4.11
CA LYS A 129 -16.80 -6.25 4.94
C LYS A 129 -16.15 -4.88 4.75
N ARG A 130 -14.82 -4.83 4.60
CA ARG A 130 -14.12 -3.56 4.37
C ARG A 130 -14.35 -3.04 2.94
N LEU A 131 -14.37 -3.92 1.95
CA LEU A 131 -14.78 -3.59 0.57
C LEU A 131 -16.18 -2.95 0.55
N GLU A 132 -17.15 -3.56 1.22
CA GLU A 132 -18.51 -3.02 1.33
C GLU A 132 -18.54 -1.65 2.02
N LYS A 133 -17.69 -1.44 3.03
CA LYS A 133 -17.53 -0.13 3.67
C LYS A 133 -16.98 0.90 2.68
N ILE A 134 -15.87 0.61 1.99
CA ILE A 134 -15.25 1.51 1.01
C ILE A 134 -16.27 1.92 -0.07
N LEU A 135 -16.99 0.94 -0.64
CA LEU A 135 -17.98 1.20 -1.69
C LEU A 135 -19.19 1.99 -1.20
N ARG A 136 -19.51 1.94 0.09
CA ARG A 136 -20.57 2.75 0.71
C ARG A 136 -20.09 4.18 0.95
N ASP A 137 -18.89 4.34 1.49
CA ASP A 137 -18.29 5.63 1.80
C ASP A 137 -17.93 6.43 0.52
N ALA A 138 -17.84 5.75 -0.62
CA ALA A 138 -17.56 6.35 -1.93
C ALA A 138 -18.82 6.87 -2.67
N ARG A 139 -20.02 6.58 -2.15
CA ARG A 139 -21.30 7.06 -2.69
C ARG A 139 -21.74 8.32 -1.96
#